data_AF-A0A3A6TQL1-F1
#
_entry.id   AF-A0A3A6TQL1-F1
#
_cell.length_a   1.000
_cell.length_b   1.000
_cell.length_c   1.000
_cell.angle_alpha   90.00
_cell.angle_beta   90.00
_cell.angle_gamma   90.00
#
_symmetry.space_group_name_H-M   'P 1'
#
loop_
_entity.id
_entity.type
_entity.pdbx_description
1 polymer ?
#
loop_
_entity_poly.entity_id
_entity_poly.type
_entity_poly.pdbx_seq_one_letter_code
_entity_poly.pdbx_strand_id
1 'polypeptide(L)'
;MSHSATDYTSDLLTGDVRHKSNRIKSSSCYTRKPPEVMVKISGYCYSSDHTKSHFDYITRNGKLELEDKLGETYNDRNIIHQLANDWQDPQTNSKRRTRHSTHLVLSMPDGTDPKAVKQAVRQFAKKIFAHNYQYVMALHTDTDSPHVHLTIKNLGFDGKQLHVRKGLPQIWREQFVCELERQGVAAEATPSLNKLRMTKQIENQDHYDNDLSVHH
;
A
#
# COMPACT_ATOMS: atom_id res chain seq x y z
N MET A 1 71.71 -6.33 3.23
CA MET A 1 71.44 -4.94 3.66
C MET A 1 70.21 -4.50 2.89
N SER A 2 69.10 -4.45 3.60
CA SER A 2 67.73 -4.32 3.09
C SER A 2 67.40 -2.89 2.69
N HIS A 3 67.00 -2.68 1.44
CA HIS A 3 66.31 -1.46 1.03
C HIS A 3 64.82 -1.61 1.32
N SER A 4 64.34 -0.77 2.24
CA SER A 4 62.93 -0.53 2.56
C SER A 4 62.29 0.28 1.43
N ALA A 5 61.28 -0.29 0.77
CA ALA A 5 60.40 0.43 -0.14
C ALA A 5 59.17 0.89 0.65
N THR A 6 59.05 2.20 0.85
CA THR A 6 57.90 2.88 1.45
C THR A 6 56.77 3.03 0.44
N ASP A 7 55.57 2.69 0.92
CA ASP A 7 54.30 3.41 0.77
C ASP A 7 53.83 3.83 -0.63
N TYR A 8 52.95 3.00 -1.19
CA TYR A 8 51.87 3.43 -2.10
C TYR A 8 50.60 2.62 -1.78
N THR A 9 49.92 2.96 -0.68
CA THR A 9 48.55 2.50 -0.40
C THR A 9 47.62 3.69 -0.40
N SER A 10 47.48 4.33 -1.55
CA SER A 10 46.49 5.38 -1.78
C SER A 10 46.01 5.30 -3.23
N ASP A 11 45.33 4.21 -3.60
CA ASP A 11 44.48 4.21 -4.81
C ASP A 11 43.49 3.03 -4.95
N LEU A 12 43.18 2.30 -3.88
CA LEU A 12 42.30 1.12 -3.95
C LEU A 12 40.81 1.38 -3.63
N LEU A 13 40.34 2.63 -3.66
CA LEU A 13 38.92 2.96 -3.37
C LEU A 13 38.25 3.82 -4.44
N THR A 14 38.49 3.51 -5.72
CA THR A 14 37.66 4.03 -6.82
C THR A 14 37.29 2.88 -7.76
N GLY A 15 36.38 2.01 -7.30
CA GLY A 15 35.78 0.95 -8.11
C GLY A 15 34.27 1.12 -8.15
N ASP A 16 33.74 1.44 -9.33
CA ASP A 16 32.31 1.51 -9.61
C ASP A 16 31.59 0.21 -9.23
N VAL A 17 30.71 0.27 -8.22
CA VAL A 17 29.85 -0.86 -7.84
C VAL A 17 28.72 -1.00 -8.86
N ARG A 18 28.92 -1.87 -9.85
CA ARG A 18 27.85 -2.30 -10.76
C ARG A 18 26.86 -3.19 -10.01
N HIS A 19 25.71 -2.64 -9.63
CA HIS A 19 24.57 -3.46 -9.18
C HIS A 19 24.01 -4.27 -10.34
N LYS A 20 24.31 -5.58 -10.37
CA LYS A 20 23.60 -6.54 -11.24
C LYS A 20 22.21 -6.77 -10.64
N SER A 21 21.16 -6.33 -11.34
CA SER A 21 19.78 -6.70 -11.00
C SER A 21 19.60 -8.21 -11.13
N ASN A 22 19.61 -8.94 -10.02
CA ASN A 22 19.15 -10.32 -9.99
C ASN A 22 17.63 -10.33 -10.17
N ARG A 23 17.20 -10.37 -11.43
CA ARG A 23 15.83 -10.73 -11.81
C ARG A 23 15.61 -12.18 -11.42
N ILE A 24 15.06 -12.40 -10.22
CA ILE A 24 14.54 -13.69 -9.79
C ILE A 24 13.51 -14.09 -10.85
N LYS A 25 13.82 -15.16 -11.60
CA LYS A 25 12.91 -15.74 -12.57
C LYS A 25 11.74 -16.33 -11.79
N SER A 26 10.51 -15.96 -12.16
CA SER A 26 9.31 -16.49 -11.53
C SER A 26 9.27 -18.02 -11.68
N SER A 27 9.14 -18.70 -10.56
CA SER A 27 8.99 -20.14 -10.50
C SER A 27 7.56 -20.55 -10.88
N SER A 28 7.48 -21.48 -11.84
CA SER A 28 6.38 -22.38 -12.19
C SER A 28 5.01 -21.77 -12.57
N CYS A 29 4.76 -21.78 -13.88
CA CYS A 29 3.52 -22.18 -14.55
C CYS A 29 2.22 -22.06 -13.75
N TYR A 30 1.60 -20.88 -13.77
CA TYR A 30 0.15 -20.81 -13.63
C TYR A 30 -0.45 -21.16 -14.99
N THR A 31 -1.14 -22.30 -15.09
CA THR A 31 -1.91 -22.68 -16.30
C THR A 31 -3.18 -21.85 -16.49
N ARG A 32 -3.44 -20.90 -15.57
CA ARG A 32 -4.53 -19.91 -15.57
C ARG A 32 -3.93 -18.54 -15.26
N LYS A 33 -4.58 -17.44 -15.67
CA LYS A 33 -4.10 -16.09 -15.30
C LYS A 33 -3.97 -15.96 -13.77
N PRO A 34 -2.94 -15.27 -13.25
CA PRO A 34 -2.81 -15.02 -11.81
C PRO A 34 -4.04 -14.28 -11.26
N PRO A 35 -4.40 -14.48 -9.97
CA PRO A 35 -5.56 -13.83 -9.37
C PRO A 35 -5.41 -12.32 -9.31
N GLU A 36 -6.50 -11.58 -9.53
CA GLU A 36 -6.50 -10.12 -9.49
C GLU A 36 -6.61 -9.58 -8.06
N VAL A 37 -5.75 -8.62 -7.70
CA VAL A 37 -5.81 -7.94 -6.40
C VAL A 37 -6.84 -6.83 -6.38
N MET A 38 -7.41 -6.54 -5.21
CA MET A 38 -8.25 -5.37 -5.01
C MET A 38 -7.65 -4.43 -3.97
N VAL A 39 -7.59 -3.14 -4.32
CA VAL A 39 -7.30 -2.05 -3.39
C VAL A 39 -8.36 -0.98 -3.58
N LYS A 40 -9.08 -0.66 -2.51
CA LYS A 40 -10.18 0.32 -2.51
C LYS A 40 -10.09 1.22 -1.29
N ILE A 41 -10.46 2.49 -1.49
CA ILE A 41 -10.77 3.40 -0.40
C ILE A 41 -12.20 3.09 0.06
N SER A 42 -12.34 2.55 1.27
CA SER A 42 -13.64 2.12 1.80
C SER A 42 -14.39 3.24 2.51
N GLY A 43 -13.69 4.23 3.06
CA GLY A 43 -14.32 5.30 3.82
C GLY A 43 -13.36 6.29 4.45
N TYR A 44 -13.93 7.16 5.27
CA TYR A 44 -13.23 8.19 6.03
C TYR A 44 -13.93 8.41 7.38
N CYS A 45 -13.17 8.80 8.41
CA CYS A 45 -13.74 9.35 9.64
C CYS A 45 -13.56 10.87 9.68
N TYR A 46 -14.38 11.54 10.48
CA TYR A 46 -14.34 13.00 10.67
C TYR A 46 -14.16 13.40 12.15
N SER A 47 -14.17 12.44 13.07
CA SER A 47 -14.02 12.64 14.51
C SER A 47 -13.39 11.40 15.17
N SER A 48 -12.94 11.55 16.41
CA SER A 48 -12.46 10.44 17.25
C SER A 48 -13.54 9.40 17.49
N ASP A 49 -14.79 9.79 17.75
CA ASP A 49 -15.91 8.85 17.95
C ASP A 49 -16.19 8.00 16.70
N HIS A 50 -16.06 8.58 15.51
CA HIS A 50 -16.16 7.83 14.26
C HIS A 50 -14.98 6.87 14.10
N THR A 51 -13.76 7.30 14.47
CA THR A 51 -12.56 6.44 14.44
C THR A 51 -12.71 5.27 15.41
N LYS A 52 -13.18 5.51 16.62
CA LYS A 52 -13.49 4.50 17.64
C LYS A 52 -14.50 3.48 17.13
N SER A 53 -15.61 3.95 16.56
CA SER A 53 -16.63 3.07 15.98
C SER A 53 -16.07 2.24 14.81
N HIS A 54 -15.19 2.83 14.00
CA HIS A 54 -14.51 2.11 12.93
C HIS A 54 -13.55 1.05 13.46
N PHE A 55 -12.81 1.36 14.53
CA PHE A 55 -11.92 0.39 15.19
C PHE A 55 -12.70 -0.77 15.79
N ASP A 56 -13.82 -0.51 16.47
CA ASP A 56 -14.74 -1.56 16.93
C ASP A 56 -15.19 -2.45 15.76
N TYR A 57 -15.53 -1.86 14.62
CA TYR A 57 -15.92 -2.61 13.42
C TYR A 57 -14.79 -3.50 12.88
N ILE A 58 -13.60 -2.94 12.60
CA ILE A 58 -12.49 -3.71 11.99
C ILE A 58 -11.84 -4.71 12.97
N THR A 59 -12.02 -4.53 14.28
CA THR A 59 -11.54 -5.50 15.28
C THR A 59 -12.63 -6.49 15.70
N ARG A 60 -13.84 -6.40 15.13
CA ARG A 60 -15.02 -7.16 15.58
C ARG A 60 -15.25 -7.01 17.11
N ASN A 61 -15.08 -5.79 17.62
CA ASN A 61 -15.12 -5.40 19.03
C ASN A 61 -14.00 -6.05 19.88
N GLY A 62 -12.76 -6.04 19.38
CA GLY A 62 -11.58 -6.60 20.06
C GLY A 62 -11.39 -8.12 19.90
N LYS A 63 -12.22 -8.79 19.07
CA LYS A 63 -12.05 -10.21 18.77
C LYS A 63 -10.93 -10.48 17.76
N LEU A 64 -10.58 -9.50 16.95
CA LEU A 64 -9.47 -9.54 16.00
C LEU A 64 -8.38 -8.57 16.44
N GLU A 65 -7.14 -8.96 16.21
CA GLU A 65 -5.98 -8.13 16.49
C GLU A 65 -5.93 -6.90 15.59
N LEU A 66 -5.75 -5.74 16.21
CA LEU A 66 -5.35 -4.51 15.55
C LEU A 66 -3.84 -4.38 15.63
N GLU A 67 -3.17 -4.10 14.53
CA GLU A 67 -1.72 -3.95 14.49
C GLU A 67 -1.31 -2.56 14.02
N ASP A 68 -0.32 -1.94 14.66
CA ASP A 68 0.15 -0.61 14.27
C ASP A 68 1.39 -0.63 13.34
N LYS A 69 1.95 0.56 13.07
CA LYS A 69 3.13 0.73 12.22
C LYS A 69 4.41 0.10 12.79
N LEU A 70 4.50 -0.11 14.11
CA LEU A 70 5.63 -0.72 14.79
C LEU A 70 5.50 -2.25 14.84
N GLY A 71 4.31 -2.77 14.50
CA GLY A 71 3.98 -4.18 14.57
C GLY A 71 3.44 -4.59 15.96
N GLU A 72 3.14 -3.63 16.82
CA GLU A 72 2.48 -3.90 18.10
C GLU A 72 1.02 -4.29 17.85
N THR A 73 0.56 -5.32 18.54
CA THR A 73 -0.80 -5.84 18.40
C THR A 73 -1.65 -5.55 19.63
N TYR A 74 -2.91 -5.19 19.38
CA TYR A 74 -3.89 -4.81 20.38
C TYR A 74 -5.16 -5.63 20.17
N ASN A 75 -5.67 -6.24 21.24
CA ASN A 75 -6.95 -6.93 21.27
C ASN A 75 -7.87 -6.42 22.41
N ASP A 76 -7.31 -5.68 23.39
CA ASP A 76 -8.09 -5.02 24.43
C ASP A 76 -8.84 -3.82 23.84
N ARG A 77 -10.17 -3.86 23.96
CA ARG A 77 -11.07 -2.82 23.44
C ARG A 77 -10.80 -1.44 24.04
N ASN A 78 -10.47 -1.35 25.33
CA ASN A 78 -10.18 -0.07 25.98
C ASN A 78 -8.89 0.55 25.44
N ILE A 79 -7.85 -0.27 25.21
CA ILE A 79 -6.60 0.19 24.60
C ILE A 79 -6.86 0.68 23.16
N ILE A 80 -7.64 -0.08 22.38
CA ILE A 80 -8.03 0.32 21.03
C ILE A 80 -8.81 1.65 21.03
N HIS A 81 -9.69 1.86 22.01
CA HIS A 81 -10.43 3.11 22.17
C HIS A 81 -9.54 4.28 22.57
N GLN A 82 -8.56 4.04 23.45
CA GLN A 82 -7.56 5.03 23.80
C GLN A 82 -6.75 5.44 22.57
N LEU A 83 -6.30 4.47 21.76
CA LEU A 83 -5.60 4.74 20.51
C LEU A 83 -6.44 5.61 19.55
N ALA A 84 -7.76 5.35 19.46
CA ALA A 84 -8.65 6.19 18.65
C ALA A 84 -8.79 7.62 19.19
N ASN A 85 -8.74 7.81 20.51
CA ASN A 85 -8.76 9.13 21.13
C ASN A 85 -7.43 9.88 20.91
N ASP A 86 -6.30 9.18 20.98
CA ASP A 86 -4.96 9.76 20.72
C ASP A 86 -4.82 10.23 19.27
N TRP A 87 -5.67 9.73 18.37
CA TRP A 87 -5.73 10.22 17.01
C TRP A 87 -6.34 11.61 16.91
N GLN A 88 -7.11 12.07 17.92
CA GLN A 88 -7.70 13.39 17.94
C GLN A 88 -6.62 14.48 17.84
N ASP A 89 -6.78 15.37 16.87
CA ASP A 89 -5.97 16.58 16.81
C ASP A 89 -6.74 17.76 17.43
N PRO A 90 -6.26 18.34 18.55
CA PRO A 90 -6.89 19.49 19.19
C PRO A 90 -7.05 20.70 18.26
N GLN A 91 -6.21 20.87 17.24
CA GLN A 91 -6.24 22.01 16.32
C GLN A 91 -7.23 21.83 15.14
N THR A 92 -7.55 20.59 14.75
CA THR A 92 -8.51 20.32 13.65
C THR A 92 -9.98 20.59 14.01
N ASN A 93 -10.30 20.73 15.30
CA ASN A 93 -11.66 21.01 15.78
C ASN A 93 -12.27 22.31 15.21
N SER A 94 -11.45 23.22 14.66
CA SER A 94 -11.93 24.47 14.05
C SER A 94 -12.51 24.33 12.64
N LYS A 95 -12.21 23.24 11.90
CA LYS A 95 -12.67 23.06 10.51
C LYS A 95 -13.62 21.86 10.41
N ARG A 96 -14.92 22.16 10.44
CA ARG A 96 -16.09 21.25 10.50
C ARG A 96 -16.15 20.10 9.45
N ARG A 97 -15.17 19.93 8.55
CA ARG A 97 -15.18 18.91 7.47
C ARG A 97 -13.82 18.28 7.16
N THR A 98 -12.80 18.46 8.01
CA THR A 98 -11.50 17.83 7.77
C THR A 98 -11.61 16.32 8.02
N ARG A 99 -11.12 15.52 7.08
CA ARG A 99 -11.11 14.05 7.22
C ARG A 99 -10.04 13.67 8.24
N HIS A 100 -10.44 12.99 9.32
CA HIS A 100 -9.58 12.55 10.40
C HIS A 100 -8.74 11.32 10.01
N SER A 101 -9.36 10.38 9.30
CA SER A 101 -8.70 9.18 8.82
C SER A 101 -9.19 8.77 7.44
N THR A 102 -8.36 8.03 6.72
CA THR A 102 -8.69 7.36 5.45
C THR A 102 -8.61 5.85 5.65
N HIS A 103 -9.59 5.13 5.12
CA HIS A 103 -9.68 3.67 5.25
C HIS A 103 -9.46 3.01 3.90
N LEU A 104 -8.56 2.05 3.86
CA LEU A 104 -8.27 1.20 2.72
C LEU A 104 -8.69 -0.23 3.03
N VAL A 105 -9.15 -0.94 2.01
CA VAL A 105 -9.30 -2.39 2.02
C VAL A 105 -8.42 -2.95 0.92
N LEU A 106 -7.53 -3.87 1.29
CA LEU A 106 -6.68 -4.63 0.38
C LEU A 106 -7.10 -6.09 0.49
N SER A 107 -7.52 -6.71 -0.62
CA SER A 107 -8.03 -8.08 -0.60
C SER A 107 -7.46 -8.93 -1.72
N MET A 108 -7.51 -10.24 -1.48
CA MET A 108 -7.18 -11.29 -2.45
C MET A 108 -8.36 -12.24 -2.61
N PRO A 109 -8.53 -12.87 -3.79
CA PRO A 109 -9.50 -13.94 -3.96
C PRO A 109 -9.28 -15.10 -2.99
N ASP A 110 -10.34 -15.84 -2.75
CA ASP A 110 -10.38 -17.05 -1.93
C ASP A 110 -9.29 -18.04 -2.31
N GLY A 111 -8.78 -18.78 -1.33
CA GLY A 111 -7.67 -19.72 -1.51
C GLY A 111 -6.27 -19.08 -1.43
N THR A 112 -6.17 -17.75 -1.32
CA THR A 112 -4.91 -17.08 -1.01
C THR A 112 -4.60 -17.18 0.49
N ASP A 113 -3.35 -17.47 0.87
CA ASP A 113 -2.95 -17.54 2.28
C ASP A 113 -3.14 -16.18 3.00
N PRO A 114 -4.02 -16.08 4.01
CA PRO A 114 -4.26 -14.83 4.73
C PRO A 114 -3.02 -14.28 5.44
N LYS A 115 -2.07 -15.13 5.86
CA LYS A 115 -0.83 -14.68 6.51
C LYS A 115 0.07 -13.97 5.50
N ALA A 116 0.21 -14.52 4.30
CA ALA A 116 0.91 -13.87 3.19
C ALA A 116 0.25 -12.53 2.82
N VAL A 117 -1.08 -12.47 2.78
CA VAL A 117 -1.83 -11.20 2.56
C VAL A 117 -1.52 -10.17 3.64
N LYS A 118 -1.62 -10.54 4.93
CA LYS A 118 -1.30 -9.65 6.06
C LYS A 118 0.13 -9.14 5.96
N GLN A 119 1.09 -10.01 5.69
CA GLN A 119 2.49 -9.63 5.56
C GLN A 119 2.74 -8.70 4.35
N ALA A 120 2.10 -8.96 3.21
CA ALA A 120 2.20 -8.09 2.04
C ALA A 120 1.64 -6.69 2.33
N VAL A 121 0.48 -6.60 3.00
CA VAL A 121 -0.13 -5.32 3.40
C VAL A 121 0.74 -4.59 4.42
N ARG A 122 1.37 -5.30 5.36
CA ARG A 122 2.33 -4.72 6.32
C ARG A 122 3.51 -4.06 5.59
N GLN A 123 4.12 -4.74 4.63
CA GLN A 123 5.24 -4.18 3.86
C GLN A 123 4.80 -3.00 2.98
N PHE A 124 3.62 -3.11 2.37
CA PHE A 124 3.01 -2.03 1.60
C PHE A 124 2.79 -0.79 2.47
N ALA A 125 2.14 -0.95 3.63
CA ALA A 125 1.85 0.17 4.53
C ALA A 125 3.13 0.82 5.06
N LYS A 126 4.15 0.02 5.38
CA LYS A 126 5.46 0.51 5.82
C LYS A 126 6.12 1.38 4.75
N LYS A 127 6.11 0.94 3.48
CA LYS A 127 6.72 1.69 2.37
C LYS A 127 5.98 2.98 2.05
N ILE A 128 4.66 2.96 2.09
CA ILE A 128 3.83 4.08 1.60
C ILE A 128 3.54 5.11 2.69
N PHE A 129 3.35 4.68 3.95
CA PHE A 129 2.79 5.53 5.00
C PHE A 129 3.72 5.73 6.20
N ALA A 130 4.52 4.75 6.61
CA ALA A 130 5.20 4.78 7.92
C ALA A 130 6.15 5.96 8.12
N HIS A 131 6.68 6.53 7.04
CA HIS A 131 7.54 7.71 7.12
C HIS A 131 6.80 8.93 7.69
N ASN A 132 5.56 9.18 7.28
CA ASN A 132 4.85 10.42 7.62
C ASN A 132 3.52 10.21 8.35
N TYR A 133 2.93 9.01 8.36
CA TYR A 133 1.59 8.80 8.90
C TYR A 133 1.56 7.70 9.95
N GLN A 134 0.68 7.88 10.94
CA GLN A 134 0.23 6.79 11.79
C GLN A 134 -0.81 5.95 11.05
N TYR A 135 -0.79 4.65 11.24
CA TYR A 135 -1.80 3.75 10.70
C TYR A 135 -1.95 2.51 11.58
N VAL A 136 -3.09 1.85 11.43
CA VAL A 136 -3.39 0.54 12.01
C VAL A 136 -3.98 -0.38 10.95
N MET A 137 -3.80 -1.68 11.11
CA MET A 137 -4.35 -2.69 10.22
C MET A 137 -4.94 -3.89 10.96
N ALA A 138 -6.00 -4.46 10.41
CA ALA A 138 -6.64 -5.68 10.91
C ALA A 138 -6.90 -6.65 9.75
N LEU A 139 -6.54 -7.92 9.93
CA LEU A 139 -6.80 -8.99 8.96
C LEU A 139 -8.16 -9.61 9.25
N HIS A 140 -9.00 -9.71 8.22
CA HIS A 140 -10.27 -10.42 8.23
C HIS A 140 -10.16 -11.69 7.40
N THR A 141 -10.61 -12.81 7.97
CA THR A 141 -10.66 -14.14 7.33
C THR A 141 -12.03 -14.81 7.54
N ASP A 142 -13.00 -14.06 8.06
CA ASP A 142 -14.37 -14.47 8.35
C ASP A 142 -15.31 -14.33 7.14
N THR A 143 -14.78 -13.88 6.01
CA THR A 143 -15.45 -13.85 4.71
C THR A 143 -14.68 -14.72 3.72
N ASP A 144 -15.34 -15.11 2.63
CA ASP A 144 -14.80 -15.86 1.49
C ASP A 144 -13.37 -15.41 1.11
N SER A 145 -13.19 -14.09 0.93
CA SER A 145 -11.92 -13.50 0.48
C SER A 145 -11.11 -12.89 1.64
N PRO A 146 -9.84 -13.28 1.87
CA PRO A 146 -9.00 -12.66 2.89
C PRO A 146 -8.71 -11.20 2.54
N HIS A 147 -8.91 -10.32 3.52
CA HIS A 147 -8.72 -8.89 3.32
C HIS A 147 -8.20 -8.18 4.57
N VAL A 148 -7.47 -7.11 4.36
CA VAL A 148 -6.93 -6.27 5.42
C VAL A 148 -7.60 -4.91 5.37
N HIS A 149 -8.20 -4.51 6.49
CA HIS A 149 -8.57 -3.14 6.74
C HIS A 149 -7.32 -2.38 7.17
N LEU A 150 -6.94 -1.34 6.43
CA LEU A 150 -5.83 -0.45 6.75
C LEU A 150 -6.38 0.97 6.95
N THR A 151 -6.20 1.51 8.14
CA THR A 151 -6.72 2.82 8.52
C THR A 151 -5.56 3.76 8.81
N ILE A 152 -5.54 4.92 8.13
CA ILE A 152 -4.45 5.89 8.19
C ILE A 152 -4.96 7.17 8.85
N LYS A 153 -4.24 7.69 9.85
CA LYS A 153 -4.47 9.04 10.39
C LYS A 153 -4.07 10.05 9.33
N ASN A 154 -4.99 10.92 8.93
CA ASN A 154 -4.74 11.79 7.78
C ASN A 154 -3.77 12.93 8.10
N LEU A 155 -3.73 13.43 9.33
CA LEU A 155 -2.72 14.39 9.72
C LEU A 155 -1.39 13.67 9.92
N GLY A 156 -0.43 13.94 9.03
CA GLY A 156 0.92 13.41 9.10
C GLY A 156 1.77 14.07 10.20
N PHE A 157 2.92 13.48 10.46
CA PHE A 157 3.93 14.03 11.38
C PHE A 157 4.48 15.37 10.89
N ASP A 158 4.42 15.63 9.59
CA ASP A 158 4.75 16.92 8.96
C ASP A 158 3.65 17.99 9.07
N GLY A 159 2.55 17.69 9.77
CA GLY A 159 1.41 18.59 9.93
C GLY A 159 0.54 18.75 8.68
N LYS A 160 0.74 17.95 7.63
CA LYS A 160 -0.05 18.00 6.40
C LYS A 160 -1.08 16.88 6.34
N GLN A 161 -2.18 17.14 5.64
CA GLN A 161 -3.25 16.17 5.44
C GLN A 161 -2.92 15.20 4.29
N LEU A 162 -3.20 13.92 4.49
CA LEU A 162 -3.14 12.89 3.46
C LEU A 162 -4.11 13.23 2.34
N HIS A 163 -3.58 13.33 1.12
CA HIS A 163 -4.36 13.59 -0.08
C HIS A 163 -4.23 12.47 -1.09
N VAL A 164 -5.30 11.69 -1.26
CA VAL A 164 -5.34 10.57 -2.21
C VAL A 164 -5.81 11.07 -3.57
N ARG A 165 -4.88 11.24 -4.49
CA ARG A 165 -5.16 11.72 -5.86
C ARG A 165 -5.83 10.63 -6.72
N LYS A 166 -6.53 11.06 -7.77
CA LYS A 166 -7.02 10.16 -8.81
C LYS A 166 -5.86 9.36 -9.41
N GLY A 167 -6.04 8.06 -9.60
CA GLY A 167 -5.01 7.16 -10.12
C GLY A 167 -4.10 6.54 -9.04
N LEU A 168 -3.97 7.16 -7.86
CA LEU A 168 -3.16 6.60 -6.78
C LEU A 168 -3.59 5.18 -6.35
N PRO A 169 -4.89 4.82 -6.32
CA PRO A 169 -5.29 3.43 -6.05
C PRO A 169 -4.77 2.40 -7.05
N GLN A 170 -4.55 2.77 -8.33
CA GLN A 170 -3.93 1.85 -9.31
C GLN A 170 -2.47 1.62 -8.95
N ILE A 171 -1.73 2.69 -8.62
CA ILE A 171 -0.34 2.60 -8.16
C ILE A 171 -0.27 1.72 -6.91
N TRP A 172 -1.22 1.89 -5.97
CA TRP A 172 -1.28 1.04 -4.78
C TRP A 172 -1.58 -0.43 -5.10
N ARG A 173 -2.42 -0.75 -6.08
CA ARG A 173 -2.61 -2.14 -6.54
C ARG A 173 -1.31 -2.74 -7.07
N GLU A 174 -0.58 -1.99 -7.90
CA GLU A 174 0.70 -2.43 -8.46
C GLU A 174 1.74 -2.67 -7.35
N GLN A 175 1.84 -1.75 -6.38
CA GLN A 175 2.72 -1.93 -5.23
C GLN A 175 2.29 -3.12 -4.35
N PHE A 176 0.99 -3.34 -4.17
CA PHE A 176 0.49 -4.47 -3.41
C PHE A 176 0.83 -5.81 -4.09
N VAL A 177 0.70 -5.91 -5.42
CA VAL A 177 1.18 -7.07 -6.19
C VAL A 177 2.67 -7.30 -5.94
N CYS A 178 3.51 -6.27 -6.03
CA CYS A 178 4.94 -6.42 -5.77
C CYS A 178 5.24 -6.95 -4.35
N GLU A 179 4.44 -6.60 -3.33
CA GLU A 179 4.61 -7.17 -1.99
C GLU A 179 4.09 -8.59 -1.87
N LEU A 180 2.98 -8.94 -2.55
CA LEU A 180 2.44 -10.30 -2.60
C LEU A 180 3.42 -11.27 -3.27
N GLU A 181 4.03 -10.86 -4.38
CA GLU A 181 5.04 -11.68 -5.08
C GLU A 181 6.25 -11.96 -4.17
N ARG A 182 6.66 -11.00 -3.33
CA ARG A 182 7.70 -11.21 -2.32
C ARG A 182 7.30 -12.19 -1.22
N GLN A 183 6.00 -12.41 -1.01
CA GLN A 183 5.47 -13.45 -0.12
C GLN A 183 5.19 -14.78 -0.85
N GLY A 184 5.57 -14.90 -2.12
CA GLY A 184 5.33 -16.12 -2.91
C GLY A 184 3.89 -16.26 -3.42
N VAL A 185 3.10 -15.18 -3.39
CA VAL A 185 1.72 -15.15 -3.91
C VAL A 185 1.74 -14.48 -5.28
N ALA A 186 1.46 -15.21 -6.35
CA ALA A 186 1.27 -14.57 -7.66
C ALA A 186 -0.04 -13.80 -7.69
N ALA A 187 0.00 -12.60 -8.27
CA ALA A 187 -1.17 -11.76 -8.39
C ALA A 187 -1.02 -10.78 -9.56
N GLU A 188 -2.15 -10.21 -10.01
CA GLU A 188 -2.18 -9.21 -11.08
C GLU A 188 -2.90 -7.94 -10.63
N ALA A 189 -2.41 -6.79 -11.10
CA ALA A 189 -3.01 -5.48 -10.87
C ALA A 189 -3.71 -5.00 -12.15
N THR A 190 -4.92 -5.49 -12.39
CA THR A 190 -5.67 -5.11 -13.60
C THR A 190 -5.86 -3.59 -13.67
N PRO A 191 -5.47 -2.94 -14.79
CA PRO A 191 -5.66 -1.52 -14.97
C PRO A 191 -7.11 -1.13 -14.78
N SER A 192 -7.37 -0.03 -14.09
CA SER A 192 -8.74 0.48 -13.97
C SER A 192 -9.37 0.69 -15.35
N LEU A 193 -10.60 0.21 -15.55
CA LEU A 193 -11.37 0.33 -16.80
C LEU A 193 -11.41 1.75 -17.38
N ASN A 194 -11.31 2.79 -16.53
CA ASN A 194 -11.25 4.17 -16.99
C ASN A 194 -9.97 4.48 -17.79
N LYS A 195 -8.82 3.88 -17.42
CA LYS A 195 -7.57 4.02 -18.18
C LYS A 195 -7.67 3.26 -19.50
N LEU A 196 -8.25 2.05 -19.50
CA LEU A 196 -8.45 1.24 -20.69
C LEU A 196 -9.43 1.88 -21.69
N ARG A 197 -10.47 2.57 -21.21
CA ARG A 197 -11.40 3.34 -22.04
C ARG A 197 -10.74 4.57 -22.66
N MET A 198 -9.90 5.29 -21.90
CA MET A 198 -9.17 6.45 -22.44
C MET A 198 -8.09 6.05 -23.45
N THR A 199 -7.34 4.98 -23.21
CA THR A 199 -6.37 4.47 -24.21
C THR A 199 -7.08 4.00 -25.47
N LYS A 200 -8.20 3.27 -25.36
CA LYS A 200 -9.01 2.89 -26.53
C LYS A 200 -9.58 4.10 -27.29
N GLN A 201 -9.97 5.17 -26.60
CA GLN A 201 -10.44 6.39 -27.26
C GLN A 201 -9.31 7.14 -27.99
N ILE A 202 -8.11 7.19 -27.41
CA ILE A 202 -6.92 7.79 -28.04
C ILE A 202 -6.48 6.95 -29.25
N GLU A 203 -6.38 5.62 -29.11
CA GLU A 203 -6.03 4.72 -30.21
C GLU A 203 -7.05 4.78 -31.37
N ASN A 204 -8.34 4.94 -31.07
CA ASN A 204 -9.35 5.15 -32.10
C ASN A 204 -9.25 6.53 -32.77
N GLN A 205 -8.84 7.58 -32.05
CA GLN A 205 -8.67 8.92 -32.60
C GLN A 205 -7.46 9.01 -33.53
N ASP A 206 -6.33 8.40 -33.13
CA ASP A 206 -5.10 8.33 -33.93
C ASP A 206 -5.30 7.51 -35.21
N HIS A 207 -6.25 6.57 -35.22
CA HIS A 207 -6.60 5.80 -36.41
C HIS A 207 -7.45 6.60 -37.41
N TYR A 208 -8.25 7.58 -36.95
CA TYR A 208 -9.03 8.47 -37.83
C TYR A 208 -8.20 9.60 -38.44
N ASP A 209 -7.18 10.11 -37.73
CA ASP A 209 -6.35 11.21 -38.23
C ASP A 209 -5.29 10.73 -39.25
N ASN A 210 -4.89 9.46 -39.23
CA ASN A 210 -3.92 8.90 -40.18
C ASN A 210 -4.54 8.55 -41.56
N ASP A 211 -5.86 8.39 -41.65
CA ASP A 211 -6.57 8.14 -42.91
C ASP A 211 -6.88 9.44 -43.69
N LEU A 212 -6.77 10.61 -43.05
CA LEU A 212 -7.04 11.91 -43.68
C LEU A 212 -5.78 12.57 -44.27
N SER A 213 -4.59 12.01 -44.05
CA SER A 213 -3.31 12.57 -44.54
C SER A 213 -2.77 11.96 -45.85
N VAL A 214 -3.51 11.04 -46.51
CA VAL A 214 -3.03 10.37 -47.74
C VAL A 214 -3.62 10.97 -49.03
N HIS A 215 -4.42 12.04 -48.93
CA HIS A 215 -4.92 12.76 -50.08
C HIS A 215 -4.52 14.24 -50.03
N HIS A 216 -3.29 14.56 -50.42
CA HIS A 216 -2.90 15.83 -51.05
C HIS A 216 -1.74 15.56 -52.02
#